data_AF-A0A2V8QLT1-F1
#
_entry.id   AF-A0A2V8QLT1-F1
#
_cell.length_a   1.000
_cell.length_b   1.000
_cell.length_c   1.000
_cell.angle_alpha   90.00
_cell.angle_beta   90.00
_cell.angle_gamma   90.00
#
_symmetry.space_group_name_H-M   'P 1'
#
loop_
_entity.id
_entity.type
_entity.pdbx_description
1 polymer ?
#
loop_
_entity_poly.entity_id
_entity_poly.type
_entity_poly.pdbx_seq_one_letter_code
_entity_poly.pdbx_strand_id
1 'polypeptide(L)'
;VVSDIVAGARRAIEESKPDVTADIYQTGLILTGGGTLLDGMAARLQKELRLHVAVADDPLAAVALGAGRLLSDKARLQRAAIREDVPVWQSEQQLVVNW
;
A
#
# COMPACT_ATOMS: atom_id res chain seq x y z
N VAL A 1 13.47 -11.46 9.26
CA VAL A 1 13.18 -10.50 8.16
C VAL A 1 11.98 -10.92 7.32
N VAL A 2 12.06 -11.96 6.47
CA VAL A 2 10.91 -12.34 5.61
C VAL A 2 9.68 -12.72 6.43
N SER A 3 9.87 -13.46 7.52
CA SER A 3 8.83 -13.78 8.49
C SER A 3 8.16 -12.52 9.08
N ASP A 4 8.94 -11.47 9.33
CA ASP A 4 8.45 -10.21 9.89
C ASP A 4 7.65 -9.42 8.84
N ILE A 5 8.04 -9.48 7.57
CA ILE A 5 7.28 -8.89 6.45
C ILE A 5 5.91 -9.57 6.35
N VAL A 6 5.87 -10.91 6.41
CA VAL A 6 4.60 -11.67 6.39
C VAL A 6 3.73 -11.31 7.59
N ALA A 7 4.31 -11.25 8.79
CA ALA A 7 3.59 -10.90 10.01
C ALA A 7 3.05 -9.46 9.96
N GLY A 8 3.83 -8.52 9.45
CA GLY A 8 3.42 -7.13 9.26
C GLY A 8 2.28 -6.99 8.24
N ALA A 9 2.39 -7.68 7.10
CA ALA A 9 1.33 -7.71 6.10
C ALA A 9 0.02 -8.29 6.66
N ARG A 10 0.10 -9.40 7.41
CA ARG A 10 -1.06 -9.99 8.09
C ARG A 10 -1.72 -9.00 9.04
N ARG A 11 -0.92 -8.37 9.92
CA ARG A 11 -1.41 -7.40 10.89
C ARG A 11 -2.14 -6.25 10.21
N ALA A 12 -1.56 -5.68 9.15
CA ALA A 12 -2.19 -4.58 8.41
C ALA A 12 -3.57 -4.96 7.83
N ILE A 13 -3.72 -6.20 7.34
CA ILE A 13 -5.01 -6.70 6.81
C ILE A 13 -6.02 -6.92 7.94
N GLU A 14 -5.58 -7.45 9.08
CA GLU A 14 -6.44 -7.74 10.24
C GLU A 14 -6.88 -6.48 11.00
N GLU A 15 -6.06 -5.43 11.01
CA GLU A 15 -6.37 -4.13 11.62
C GLU A 15 -7.20 -3.22 10.71
N SER A 16 -7.34 -3.56 9.42
CA SER A 16 -8.15 -2.80 8.47
C SER A 16 -9.66 -2.90 8.81
N LYS A 17 -10.45 -1.91 8.35
CA LYS A 17 -11.91 -1.95 8.51
C LYS A 17 -12.48 -3.20 7.80
N PRO A 18 -13.58 -3.79 8.31
CA PRO A 18 -14.15 -5.01 7.75
C PRO A 18 -14.38 -4.98 6.23
N ASP A 19 -14.92 -3.87 5.71
CA ASP A 19 -15.19 -3.71 4.28
C ASP A 19 -13.91 -3.70 3.44
N VAL A 20 -12.84 -3.09 3.96
CA VAL A 20 -11.53 -3.03 3.30
C VAL A 20 -10.86 -4.40 3.34
N THR A 21 -10.92 -5.09 4.47
CA THR A 21 -10.40 -6.46 4.59
C THR A 21 -11.10 -7.40 3.61
N ALA A 22 -12.43 -7.33 3.50
CA ALA A 22 -13.20 -8.11 2.54
C ALA A 22 -12.79 -7.83 1.09
N ASP A 23 -12.59 -6.56 0.73
CA ASP A 23 -12.10 -6.16 -0.59
C ASP A 23 -10.69 -6.71 -0.88
N ILE A 24 -9.78 -6.66 0.10
CA ILE A 24 -8.42 -7.24 -0.02
C ILE A 24 -8.48 -8.76 -0.23
N TYR A 25 -9.37 -9.49 0.45
CA TYR A 25 -9.51 -10.93 0.23
C TYR A 25 -10.05 -11.28 -1.17
N GLN A 26 -10.83 -10.37 -1.79
CA GLN A 26 -11.35 -10.55 -3.15
C GLN A 26 -10.32 -10.15 -4.22
N THR A 27 -9.62 -9.04 -4.02
CA THR A 27 -8.74 -8.42 -5.02
C THR A 27 -7.28 -8.85 -4.89
N GLY A 28 -6.83 -9.15 -3.67
CA GLY A 28 -5.47 -9.57 -3.37
C GLY A 28 -4.50 -8.43 -3.08
N LEU A 29 -3.20 -8.73 -3.18
CA LEU A 29 -2.10 -7.78 -2.98
C LEU A 29 -1.26 -7.64 -4.25
N ILE A 30 -0.72 -6.44 -4.45
CA ILE A 30 0.29 -6.17 -5.49
C ILE A 30 1.60 -5.82 -4.79
N LEU A 31 2.65 -6.57 -5.08
CA LEU A 31 3.99 -6.34 -4.55
C LEU A 31 4.77 -5.40 -5.48
N THR A 32 5.44 -4.42 -4.89
CA THR A 32 6.33 -3.48 -5.58
C THR A 32 7.61 -3.20 -4.78
N GLY A 33 8.59 -2.54 -5.40
CA GLY A 33 9.93 -2.29 -4.88
C GLY A 33 10.93 -3.43 -5.16
N GLY A 34 12.22 -3.18 -4.94
CA GLY A 34 13.26 -4.18 -5.22
C GLY A 34 13.21 -5.44 -4.35
N GLY A 35 12.63 -5.36 -3.14
CA GLY A 35 12.50 -6.50 -2.24
C GLY A 35 11.59 -7.61 -2.75
N THR A 36 10.76 -7.34 -3.76
CA THR A 36 9.85 -8.32 -4.37
C THR A 36 10.56 -9.27 -5.33
N LEU A 37 11.75 -8.88 -5.81
CA LEU A 37 12.60 -9.67 -6.71
C LEU A 37 13.35 -10.79 -5.98
N LEU A 38 13.22 -10.88 -4.65
CA LEU A 38 13.65 -12.05 -3.91
C LEU A 38 12.87 -13.28 -4.38
N ASP A 39 13.60 -14.33 -4.75
CA ASP A 39 13.00 -15.54 -5.29
C ASP A 39 11.96 -16.14 -4.32
N GLY A 40 10.80 -16.48 -4.87
CA GLY A 40 9.68 -17.04 -4.11
C GLY A 40 8.97 -16.07 -3.15
N MET A 41 9.29 -14.76 -3.12
CA MET A 41 8.65 -13.81 -2.19
C MET A 41 7.12 -13.74 -2.36
N ALA A 42 6.65 -13.57 -3.59
CA ALA A 42 5.22 -13.52 -3.89
C ALA A 42 4.52 -14.84 -3.52
N ALA A 43 5.11 -15.98 -3.89
CA ALA A 43 4.58 -17.30 -3.57
C ALA A 43 4.53 -17.54 -2.05
N ARG A 44 5.52 -17.07 -1.30
CA ARG A 44 5.57 -17.16 0.16
C ARG A 44 4.44 -16.36 0.80
N LEU A 45 4.25 -15.10 0.39
CA LEU A 45 3.16 -14.25 0.88
C LEU A 45 1.79 -14.83 0.54
N GLN A 46 1.59 -15.31 -0.69
CA GLN A 46 0.35 -15.95 -1.12
C GLN A 46 0.01 -17.18 -0.26
N LYS A 47 0.99 -18.05 0.00
CA LYS A 47 0.80 -19.24 0.83
C LYS A 47 0.41 -18.89 2.27
N GLU A 48 1.11 -17.92 2.86
CA GLU A 48 0.92 -17.55 4.26
C GLU A 48 -0.36 -16.74 4.48
N LEU A 49 -0.64 -15.77 3.61
CA LEU A 49 -1.79 -14.87 3.73
C LEU A 49 -3.08 -15.45 3.13
N ARG A 50 -2.99 -16.52 2.33
CA ARG A 50 -4.12 -17.19 1.67
C ARG A 50 -4.98 -16.25 0.81
N LEU A 51 -4.31 -15.35 0.10
CA LEU A 51 -4.91 -14.39 -0.82
C LEU A 51 -4.07 -14.31 -2.10
N HIS A 52 -4.66 -13.81 -3.18
CA HIS A 52 -3.94 -13.62 -4.43
C HIS A 52 -2.82 -12.60 -4.25
N VAL A 53 -1.60 -12.92 -4.69
CA VAL A 53 -0.47 -11.98 -4.65
C VAL A 53 0.14 -11.87 -6.04
N ALA A 54 0.09 -10.67 -6.60
CA ALA A 54 0.72 -10.33 -7.88
C ALA A 54 1.97 -9.48 -7.66
N VAL A 55 2.87 -9.47 -8.63
CA VAL A 55 4.00 -8.52 -8.69
C VAL A 55 3.66 -7.47 -9.74
N ALA A 56 3.94 -6.19 -9.44
CA ALA A 56 3.75 -5.11 -10.40
C ALA A 56 4.62 -5.33 -11.66
N ASP A 57 4.17 -4.84 -12.82
CA ASP A 57 4.88 -4.99 -14.10
C ASP A 57 6.30 -4.40 -14.07
N ASP A 58 6.47 -3.25 -13.41
CA ASP A 58 7.76 -2.61 -13.16
C ASP A 58 7.89 -2.28 -11.66
N PRO A 59 8.28 -3.26 -10.82
CA PRO A 59 8.30 -3.09 -9.38
C PRO A 59 9.43 -2.14 -8.93
N LEU A 60 10.49 -1.98 -9.73
CA LEU A 60 11.60 -1.08 -9.41
C LEU A 60 11.25 0.38 -9.68
N ALA A 61 10.56 0.66 -10.79
CA ALA A 61 10.21 2.03 -11.16
C ALA A 61 8.84 2.48 -10.64
N ALA A 62 8.02 1.57 -10.07
CA ALA A 62 6.64 1.86 -9.66
C ALA A 62 6.48 3.16 -8.85
N VAL A 63 7.38 3.41 -7.89
CA VAL A 63 7.35 4.63 -7.07
C VAL A 63 7.61 5.88 -7.93
N ALA A 64 8.66 5.87 -8.75
CA ALA A 64 9.01 6.99 -9.62
C ALA A 64 7.92 7.25 -10.68
N LEU A 65 7.39 6.20 -11.29
CA LEU A 65 6.30 6.28 -12.27
C LEU A 65 5.01 6.82 -11.63
N GLY A 66 4.67 6.34 -10.43
CA GLY A 66 3.52 6.82 -9.66
C GLY A 66 3.64 8.31 -9.32
N ALA A 67 4.82 8.74 -8.87
CA ALA A 67 5.11 10.14 -8.60
C ALA A 67 5.00 11.02 -9.86
N GLY A 68 5.58 10.59 -10.98
CA GLY A 68 5.47 11.31 -12.26
C GLY A 68 4.03 11.44 -12.76
N ARG A 69 3.22 10.37 -12.61
CA ARG A 69 1.78 10.40 -12.93
C ARG A 69 1.03 11.38 -12.03
N LEU A 70 1.33 11.41 -10.73
CA LEU A 70 0.71 12.34 -9.78
C LEU A 70 1.01 13.80 -10.13
N LEU A 71 2.25 14.13 -10.48
CA LEU A 71 2.65 15.49 -10.88
C LEU A 71 1.91 16.00 -12.12
N SER A 72 1.45 15.08 -12.97
CA SER A 72 0.71 15.42 -14.20
C SER A 72 -0.79 15.60 -13.97
N ASP A 73 -1.32 15.24 -12.79
CA ASP A 73 -2.73 15.36 -12.43
C ASP A 73 -2.89 16.39 -11.29
N LYS A 74 -3.21 17.63 -11.65
CA LYS A 74 -3.37 18.73 -10.69
C LYS A 74 -4.39 18.41 -9.59
N ALA A 75 -5.49 17.74 -9.92
CA ALA A 75 -6.53 17.45 -8.95
C ALA A 75 -6.06 16.40 -7.94
N ARG A 76 -5.38 15.34 -8.40
CA ARG A 76 -4.78 14.34 -7.49
C ARG A 76 -3.63 14.94 -6.68
N LEU A 77 -2.79 15.75 -7.30
CA LEU A 77 -1.67 16.42 -6.65
C LEU A 77 -2.14 17.30 -5.48
N GLN A 78 -3.20 18.08 -5.69
CA GLN A 78 -3.80 18.91 -4.64
C GLN A 78 -4.34 18.09 -3.46
N ARG A 79 -4.86 16.88 -3.71
CA ARG A 79 -5.35 16.00 -2.64
C ARG A 79 -4.21 15.34 -1.85
N ALA A 80 -3.10 15.03 -2.52
CA ALA A 80 -1.94 14.38 -1.91
C ALA A 80 -0.97 15.37 -1.25
N ALA A 81 -1.08 16.67 -1.56
CA ALA A 81 -0.26 17.71 -0.97
C ALA A 81 -0.47 17.78 0.55
N ILE A 82 0.62 17.98 1.29
CA ILE A 82 0.57 18.25 2.73
C ILE A 82 -0.27 19.51 2.92
N ARG A 83 -1.35 19.38 3.69
CA ARG A 83 -2.22 20.48 4.07
C ARG A 83 -1.49 21.39 5.06
N GLU A 84 -0.95 22.51 4.57
CA GLU A 84 -0.34 23.56 5.39
C GLU A 84 -1.35 24.30 6.29
N ASP A 85 -2.66 24.12 6.04
CA ASP A 85 -3.76 24.80 6.72
C ASP A 85 -4.17 24.17 8.07
N VAL A 86 -3.56 23.05 8.48
CA VAL A 86 -3.87 22.39 9.75
C VAL A 86 -2.67 22.50 10.70
N PRO A 87 -2.79 23.24 11.82
CA PRO A 87 -1.74 23.30 12.82
C PRO A 87 -1.41 21.90 13.37
N VAL A 88 -0.12 21.60 13.57
CA VAL A 88 0.42 20.28 13.93
C VAL A 88 -0.20 19.69 15.22
N TRP A 89 -0.78 20.53 16.09
CA TRP A 89 -1.46 20.08 17.31
C TRP A 89 -2.95 19.73 17.10
N GLN A 90 -3.52 20.00 15.93
CA GLN A 90 -4.87 19.57 15.52
C GLN A 90 -4.84 18.30 14.65
N SER A 91 -3.67 17.88 14.15
CA SER A 91 -3.54 16.78 13.20
C SER A 91 -3.67 15.37 13.77
N GLU A 92 -3.69 15.17 15.10
CA GLU A 92 -3.79 13.83 15.69
C GLU A 92 -5.17 13.18 15.53
N GLN A 93 -6.24 13.93 15.29
CA GLN A 93 -7.62 13.39 15.23
C GLN A 93 -8.25 13.39 13.83
N GLN A 94 -7.56 13.90 12.80
CA GLN A 94 -8.18 14.16 11.50
C GLN A 94 -7.33 13.81 10.27
N LEU A 95 -6.40 12.87 10.38
CA LEU A 95 -5.94 12.13 9.20
C LEU A 95 -7.00 11.10 8.78
N VAL A 96 -8.22 11.57 8.53
CA VAL A 96 -9.22 10.79 7.79
C VAL A 96 -8.88 10.97 6.32
N VAL A 97 -8.05 10.07 5.80
CA VAL A 97 -7.91 9.89 4.35
C VAL A 97 -9.25 9.37 3.86
N ASN A 98 -10.11 10.25 3.33
CA ASN A 98 -11.34 9.83 2.69
C ASN A 98 -10.99 9.18 1.35
N TRP A 99 -11.24 7.87 1.27
CA TRP A 99 -11.22 7.08 0.05
C TRP A 99 -12.46 7.34 -0.79
#